data_AF-W1DUQ4-F1
#
_entry.id   AF-W1DUQ4-F1
#
_cell.length_a   1.000
_cell.length_b   1.000
_cell.length_c   1.000
_cell.angle_alpha   90.00
_cell.angle_beta   90.00
_cell.angle_gamma   90.00
#
_symmetry.space_group_name_H-M   'P 1'
#
loop_
_entity.id
_entity.type
_entity.pdbx_description
1 polymer ?
#
loop_
_entity_poly.entity_id
_entity_poly.type
_entity_poly.pdbx_seq_one_letter_code
_entity_poly.pdbx_strand_id
1 'polypeptide(L)' 'MPIPAPGFRWTFPVNEFVLYESSFSRGRTRYTALERYPFDKES' A
#
# COMPACT_ATOMS: atom_id res chain seq x y z
N MET A 1 -19.84 4.35 -3.06
CA MET A 1 -19.27 3.31 -2.19
C MET A 1 -19.69 3.60 -0.76
N PRO A 2 -20.52 2.76 -0.13
CA PRO A 2 -20.89 2.96 1.28
C PRO A 2 -19.68 2.73 2.19
N ILE A 3 -19.57 3.54 3.24
CA ILE A 3 -18.55 3.37 4.28
C ILE A 3 -18.94 2.16 5.14
N PRO A 4 -17.99 1.30 5.57
CA PRO A 4 -18.30 0.15 6.42
C PRO A 4 -18.92 0.58 7.76
N ALA A 5 -19.71 -0.31 8.35
CA ALA A 5 -20.37 -0.07 9.63
C ALA A 5 -19.37 0.20 10.77
N PRO A 6 -19.78 0.92 11.83
CA PRO A 6 -18.99 1.05 13.05
C PRO A 6 -18.55 -0.32 13.59
N GLY A 7 -17.29 -0.43 14.01
CA GLY A 7 -16.71 -1.70 14.47
C GLY A 7 -16.18 -2.60 13.36
N PHE A 8 -16.34 -2.22 12.09
CA PHE A 8 -15.69 -2.92 10.98
C PHE A 8 -14.16 -2.81 11.10
N ARG A 9 -13.48 -3.96 11.06
CA ARG A 9 -12.03 -4.07 11.17
C ARG A 9 -11.47 -4.58 9.85
N TRP A 10 -10.71 -3.74 9.16
CA TRP A 10 -10.03 -4.16 7.94
C TRP A 10 -8.87 -5.06 8.33
N THR A 11 -8.96 -6.33 7.95
CA THR A 11 -7.90 -7.31 8.12
C THR A 11 -7.59 -7.93 6.77
N PHE A 12 -6.34 -7.85 6.34
CA PHE A 12 -5.87 -8.48 5.12
C PHE A 12 -4.39 -8.87 5.31
N PRO A 13 -3.94 -9.98 4.70
CA PRO A 13 -2.52 -10.34 4.74
C PRO A 13 -1.72 -9.34 3.90
N VAL A 14 -0.63 -8.84 4.47
CA VAL A 14 0.37 -8.09 3.71
C VAL A 14 1.32 -9.10 3.09
N ASN A 15 1.53 -9.02 1.78
CA ASN A 15 2.27 -10.03 1.03
C ASN A 15 3.61 -9.51 0.48
N GLU A 16 3.84 -8.20 0.49
CA GLU A 16 5.06 -7.59 -0.05
C GLU A 16 5.33 -6.22 0.57
N PHE A 17 6.60 -5.81 0.53
CA PHE A 17 7.00 -4.42 0.66
C PHE A 17 7.33 -3.85 -0.73
N VAL A 18 7.13 -2.54 -0.92
CA VAL A 18 7.38 -1.87 -2.20
C VAL A 18 8.20 -0.60 -1.96
N LEU A 19 9.27 -0.43 -2.72
CA LEU A 19 10.04 0.81 -2.77
C LEU A 19 9.33 1.80 -3.68
N TYR A 20 9.08 3.01 -3.17
CA TYR A 20 8.46 4.09 -3.92
C TYR A 20 9.39 5.29 -4.04
N GLU A 21 9.38 5.91 -5.21
CA GLU A 21 9.87 7.27 -5.40
C GLU A 21 8.77 8.27 -5.05
N SER A 22 9.10 9.28 -4.23
CA SER A 22 8.23 10.42 -3.98
C SER A 22 8.53 11.55 -4.94
N SER A 23 7.50 12.07 -5.62
CA SER A 23 7.59 13.26 -6.47
C SER A 23 6.46 14.23 -6.17
N PHE A 24 6.68 15.53 -6.34
CA PHE A 24 5.61 16.53 -6.29
C PHE A 24 5.35 17.06 -7.69
N SER A 25 4.13 16.86 -8.20
CA SER A 25 3.74 17.34 -9.53
C SER A 25 2.26 17.72 -9.57
N ARG A 26 1.95 18.79 -10.32
CA ARG A 26 0.58 19.31 -10.46
C ARG A 26 -0.11 19.56 -9.11
N GLY A 27 0.62 20.09 -8.14
CA GLY A 27 0.10 20.47 -6.83
C GLY A 27 -0.17 19.30 -5.86
N ARG A 28 0.33 18.09 -6.14
CA ARG A 28 0.14 16.91 -5.27
C ARG A 28 1.41 16.05 -5.20
N THR A 29 1.60 15.41 -4.06
CA THR A 29 2.57 14.32 -3.90
C THR A 29 2.09 13.09 -4.66
N ARG A 30 3.01 12.44 -5.39
CA ARG A 30 2.80 11.18 -6.09
C ARG A 30 3.87 10.19 -5.67
N TYR A 31 3.46 8.94 -5.52
CA TYR A 31 4.36 7.82 -5.28
C TYR A 31 4.40 6.93 -6.51
N THR A 32 5.59 6.72 -7.07
CA THR A 32 5.83 5.82 -8.21
C THR A 32 6.52 4.56 -7.70
N ALA A 33 5.95 3.38 -7.95
CA ALA A 33 6.57 2.12 -7.53
C ALA A 33 7.83 1.87 -8.36
N LEU A 34 8.95 1.58 -7.69
CA LEU A 34 10.22 1.25 -8.33
C LEU A 34 10.49 -0.24 -8.26
N GLU A 35 10.40 -0.83 -7.06
CA GLU A 35 10.74 -2.23 -6.81
C GLU A 35 9.77 -2.87 -5.81
N ARG A 36 9.60 -4.19 -5.89
CA ARG A 36 8.69 -4.98 -5.04
C ARG A 36 9.43 -6.16 -4.44
N TYR A 37 9.18 -6.42 -3.16
CA TYR A 37 9.81 -7.48 -2.37
C TYR A 37 8.71 -8.33 -1.72
N PRO A 38 8.26 -9.42 -2.38
CA PRO A 38 7.28 -10.32 -1.80
C PRO A 38 7.83 -11.02 -0.57
N PHE A 39 6.96 -11.36 0.38
CA PHE A 39 7.32 -12.19 1.51
C PHE A 39 7.32 -13.64 1.04
N ASP A 40 8.50 -14.27 1.05
CA ASP A 40 8.57 -15.70 0.87
C ASP A 40 7.83 -16.39 2.01
N LYS A 41 7.16 -17.52 1.71
CA LYS A 41 6.27 -18.21 2.65
C LYS A 41 6.98 -18.91 3.82
N GLU A 42 8.30 -18.78 3.96
CA GLU A 42 9.11 -19.49 4.95
C GLU A 42 10.00 -18.54 5.74
N SER A 43 9.63 -18.31 7.00
CA SER A 43 10.55 -18.13 8.13
C SER A 43 9.97 -18.78 9.37
#